data_AF-A0A7J6V5P3-F1
#
_entry.id   AF-A0A7J6V5P3-F1
#
_cell.length_a   1.000
_cell.length_b   1.000
_cell.length_c   1.000
_cell.angle_alpha   90.00
_cell.angle_beta   90.00
_cell.angle_gamma   90.00
#
_symmetry.space_group_name_H-M   'P 1'
#
loop_
_entity.id
_entity.type
_entity.pdbx_description
1 polymer ?
#
loop_
_entity_poly.entity_id
_entity_poly.type
_entity_poly.pdbx_seq_one_letter_code
_entity_poly.pdbx_strand_id
1 'polypeptide(L)'
;MREILLALVITAAVLLVPWTWKAFSWIWLKPKKLENCLREQGLKGTSYKLLLGDIKEMINCMKAARTEPMELSHKIVPRVMPFLRDNVQKY
;
A
#
# COMPACT_ATOMS: atom_id res chain seq x y z
N MET A 1 -37.52 -27.99 -7.72
CA MET A 1 -36.10 -27.97 -7.27
C MET A 1 -35.26 -26.98 -8.07
N ARG A 2 -35.23 -27.04 -9.42
CA ARG A 2 -34.46 -26.11 -10.28
C ARG A 2 -34.76 -24.62 -10.04
N GLU A 3 -36.03 -24.22 -9.98
CA GLU A 3 -36.41 -22.81 -9.77
C GLU A 3 -35.95 -22.26 -8.40
N ILE A 4 -35.99 -23.09 -7.35
CA ILE A 4 -35.53 -22.73 -6.01
C ILE A 4 -34.01 -22.53 -6.00
N LEU A 5 -33.27 -23.40 -6.69
CA LEU A 5 -31.82 -23.26 -6.83
C LEU A 5 -31.45 -21.97 -7.56
N LEU A 6 -32.16 -21.63 -8.65
CA LEU A 6 -31.93 -20.38 -9.38
C LEU A 6 -32.21 -19.15 -8.51
N ALA A 7 -33.31 -19.14 -7.75
CA ALA A 7 -33.65 -18.04 -6.84
C ALA A 7 -32.58 -17.83 -5.75
N LEU A 8 -32.04 -18.91 -5.18
CA LEU A 8 -30.95 -18.84 -4.20
C LEU A 8 -29.65 -18.28 -4.79
N VAL A 9 -29.31 -18.68 -6.02
CA VAL A 9 -28.12 -18.16 -6.71
C VAL A 9 -28.26 -16.66 -7.00
N ILE A 10 -29.43 -16.22 -7.48
CA ILE A 10 -29.69 -14.82 -7.79
C ILE A 10 -29.63 -13.96 -6.53
N THR A 11 -30.28 -14.39 -5.44
CA THR A 11 -30.25 -13.66 -4.16
C THR A 11 -28.84 -13.56 -3.60
N ALA A 12 -28.05 -14.64 -3.64
CA ALA A 12 -26.65 -14.60 -3.24
C ALA A 12 -25.83 -13.64 -4.12
N ALA A 13 -26.03 -13.66 -5.44
CA ALA A 13 -25.33 -12.76 -6.35
C ALA A 13 -25.66 -11.27 -6.08
N VAL A 14 -26.94 -10.95 -5.87
CA VAL A 14 -27.39 -9.58 -5.55
C VAL A 14 -26.75 -9.06 -4.25
N LEU A 15 -26.53 -9.95 -3.27
CA LEU A 15 -25.85 -9.58 -2.02
C LEU A 15 -24.33 -9.43 -2.18
N LEU A 16 -23.68 -10.32 -2.96
CA LEU A 16 -22.22 -10.36 -3.07
C LEU A 16 -21.64 -9.31 -4.02
N VAL A 17 -22.29 -9.05 -5.17
CA VAL A 17 -21.83 -8.09 -6.19
C VAL A 17 -21.55 -6.68 -5.63
N PRO A 18 -22.42 -6.05 -4.82
CA PRO A 18 -22.14 -4.71 -4.30
C PRO A 18 -20.97 -4.73 -3.30
N TRP A 19 -20.80 -5.81 -2.54
CA TRP A 19 -19.69 -5.95 -1.61
C TRP A 19 -18.35 -6.09 -2.34
N THR A 20 -18.29 -6.93 -3.37
CA THR A 20 -17.08 -7.07 -4.19
C THR A 20 -16.75 -5.78 -4.93
N TRP A 21 -17.75 -5.10 -5.49
CA TRP A 21 -17.56 -3.79 -6.14
C TRP A 21 -17.06 -2.72 -5.17
N LYS A 22 -17.62 -2.67 -3.95
CA LYS A 22 -17.17 -1.75 -2.91
C LYS A 22 -15.75 -2.05 -2.47
N ALA A 23 -15.39 -3.32 -2.30
CA ALA A 23 -14.03 -3.75 -1.96
C ALA A 23 -13.05 -3.36 -3.08
N PHE A 24 -13.38 -3.62 -4.34
CA PHE A 24 -12.57 -3.22 -5.49
C PHE A 24 -12.37 -1.70 -5.56
N SER A 25 -13.45 -0.94 -5.40
CA SER A 25 -13.40 0.52 -5.38
C SER A 25 -12.53 1.05 -4.24
N TRP A 26 -12.59 0.41 -3.08
CA TRP A 26 -11.79 0.80 -1.92
C TRP A 26 -10.32 0.42 -2.07
N ILE A 27 -10.01 -0.78 -2.58
CA ILE A 27 -8.63 -1.29 -2.70
C ILE A 27 -7.87 -0.68 -3.88
N TRP A 28 -8.56 -0.17 -4.90
CA TRP A 28 -7.94 0.33 -6.14
C TRP A 28 -8.25 1.80 -6.43
N LEU A 29 -9.54 2.17 -6.51
CA LEU A 29 -9.92 3.52 -6.96
C LEU A 29 -9.57 4.60 -5.92
N LYS A 30 -9.86 4.34 -4.65
CA LYS A 30 -9.53 5.29 -3.57
C LYS A 30 -8.03 5.58 -3.46
N PRO A 31 -7.13 4.58 -3.36
CA PRO A 31 -5.71 4.86 -3.26
C PRO A 31 -5.16 5.57 -4.50
N LYS A 32 -5.64 5.23 -5.71
CA LYS A 32 -5.19 5.90 -6.92
C LYS A 32 -5.64 7.36 -7.00
N LYS A 33 -6.86 7.67 -6.54
CA LYS A 33 -7.34 9.04 -6.43
C LYS A 33 -6.50 9.85 -5.43
N LEU A 34 -6.15 9.26 -4.29
CA LEU A 34 -5.29 9.90 -3.30
C LEU A 34 -3.88 10.15 -3.87
N GLU A 35 -3.30 9.17 -4.55
CA GLU A 35 -2.00 9.31 -5.23
C GLU A 35 -2.00 10.51 -6.18
N ASN A 36 -3.01 10.65 -7.04
CA ASN A 36 -3.10 11.77 -7.97
C ASN A 36 -3.21 13.12 -7.23
N CYS A 37 -4.02 13.20 -6.18
CA CYS A 37 -4.17 14.41 -5.36
C CYS A 37 -2.84 14.82 -4.69
N LEU A 38 -2.07 13.85 -4.17
CA LEU A 38 -0.75 14.11 -3.59
C LEU A 38 0.25 14.60 -4.65
N ARG A 39 0.23 13.99 -5.85
CA ARG A 39 1.10 14.40 -6.96
C ARG A 39 0.80 15.81 -7.45
N GLU A 40 -0.47 16.20 -7.50
CA GLU A 40 -0.90 17.57 -7.82
C GLU A 40 -0.40 18.59 -6.78
N GLN A 41 -0.23 18.18 -5.52
CA GLN A 41 0.39 19.00 -4.47
C GLN A 41 1.93 19.02 -4.53
N GLY A 42 2.54 18.35 -5.52
CA GLY A 42 3.99 18.25 -5.67
C GLY A 42 4.63 17.07 -4.92
N LEU A 43 3.84 16.24 -4.23
CA LEU A 43 4.33 15.06 -3.52
C LEU A 43 4.40 13.87 -4.47
N LYS A 44 5.54 13.71 -5.17
CA LYS A 44 5.70 12.68 -6.22
C LYS A 44 5.73 11.24 -5.70
N GLY A 45 6.41 10.99 -4.58
CA GLY A 45 6.44 9.72 -3.83
C GLY A 45 6.58 8.44 -4.67
N THR A 46 6.29 7.30 -4.05
CA THR A 46 6.13 6.01 -4.74
C THR A 46 4.67 5.84 -5.20
N SER A 47 4.47 5.14 -6.33
CA SER A 47 3.12 4.79 -6.80
C SER A 47 2.48 3.73 -5.91
N TYR A 48 1.15 3.71 -5.81
CA TYR A 48 0.43 2.72 -5.00
C TYR A 48 0.73 1.28 -5.44
N LYS A 49 1.11 0.42 -4.49
CA LYS A 49 1.22 -1.05 -4.63
C LYS A 49 0.20 -1.72 -3.70
N LEU A 50 -0.48 -2.75 -4.20
CA LEU A 50 -1.65 -3.35 -3.55
C LEU A 50 -1.30 -4.00 -2.19
N LEU A 51 -2.08 -3.67 -1.16
CA LEU A 51 -2.05 -4.17 0.23
C LEU A 51 -0.77 -3.90 1.05
N LEU A 52 0.39 -4.30 0.55
CA LEU A 52 1.65 -4.27 1.32
C LEU A 52 2.54 -3.07 0.96
N GLY A 53 2.26 -2.36 -0.13
CA GLY A 53 3.01 -1.15 -0.47
C GLY A 53 4.51 -1.42 -0.58
N ASP A 54 5.27 -0.58 0.12
CA ASP A 54 6.73 -0.63 0.21
C ASP A 54 7.23 -1.28 1.52
N ILE A 55 6.36 -1.97 2.28
CA ILE A 55 6.73 -2.55 3.60
C ILE A 55 7.93 -3.49 3.48
N LYS A 56 7.97 -4.32 2.43
CA LYS A 56 9.09 -5.24 2.20
C LYS A 56 10.40 -4.51 1.93
N GLU A 57 10.36 -3.46 1.13
CA GLU A 57 11.52 -2.61 0.81
C GLU A 57 12.02 -1.91 2.08
N MET A 58 11.10 -1.35 2.86
CA MET A 58 11.40 -0.73 4.16
C MET A 58 12.09 -1.71 5.12
N ILE A 59 11.57 -2.94 5.26
CA ILE A 59 12.17 -3.98 6.12
C ILE A 59 13.57 -4.36 5.63
N ASN A 60 13.75 -4.51 4.31
CA ASN A 60 15.04 -4.85 3.73
C ASN A 60 16.07 -3.73 3.96
N CYS A 61 15.71 -2.46 3.75
CA CYS A 61 16.57 -1.31 4.07
C CYS A 61 16.96 -1.30 5.55
N MET A 62 16.00 -1.54 6.46
CA MET A 62 16.29 -1.62 7.89
C MET A 62 17.23 -2.78 8.24
N LYS A 63 17.07 -3.95 7.61
CA LYS A 63 17.96 -5.11 7.82
C LYS A 63 19.37 -4.82 7.30
N ALA A 64 19.50 -4.22 6.12
CA ALA A 64 20.79 -3.85 5.54
C ALA A 64 21.50 -2.78 6.39
N ALA A 65 20.79 -1.75 6.84
CA ALA A 65 21.37 -0.78 7.79
C ALA A 65 21.75 -1.43 9.13
N ARG A 66 21.18 -2.60 9.46
CA ARG A 66 21.50 -3.36 10.68
C ARG A 66 22.74 -4.24 10.60
N THR A 67 23.19 -4.60 9.42
CA THR A 67 24.39 -5.43 9.26
C THR A 67 25.67 -4.64 9.45
N GLU A 68 25.66 -3.34 9.15
CA GLU A 68 26.84 -2.50 9.27
C GLU A 68 26.93 -1.83 10.66
N PRO A 69 28.14 -1.77 11.25
CA PRO A 69 28.36 -1.01 12.47
C PRO A 69 28.13 0.49 12.21
N MET A 70 27.52 1.17 13.18
CA MET A 70 27.27 2.61 13.08
C MET A 70 28.50 3.40 13.55
N GLU A 71 28.84 4.47 12.85
CA GLU A 71 29.84 5.43 13.34
C GLU A 71 29.40 6.09 14.65
N LEU A 72 30.37 6.46 15.48
CA LEU A 72 30.16 7.13 16.76
C LEU A 72 29.80 8.61 16.53
N SER A 73 28.58 8.84 16.04
CA SER A 73 28.07 10.16 15.68
C SER A 73 26.61 10.34 16.09
N HIS A 74 26.14 11.59 16.10
CA HIS A 74 24.72 11.91 16.33
C HIS A 74 23.82 11.64 15.10
N LYS A 75 24.37 11.17 13.97
CA LYS A 75 23.62 10.88 12.74
C LYS A 75 23.01 9.50 12.79
N ILE A 76 21.97 9.33 13.61
CA ILE A 76 21.33 8.03 13.86
C ILE A 76 20.25 7.66 12.82
N VAL A 77 19.69 8.65 12.11
CA VAL A 77 18.62 8.46 11.11
C VAL A 77 18.93 7.40 10.05
N PRO A 78 20.13 7.33 9.45
CA PRO A 78 20.47 6.31 8.46
C PRO A 78 20.38 4.88 9.00
N ARG A 79 20.56 4.72 10.31
CA ARG A 79 20.54 3.43 11.00
C ARG A 79 19.13 2.99 11.38
N VAL A 80 18.31 3.93 11.85
CA VAL A 80 16.97 3.67 12.41
C VAL A 80 15.89 3.75 11.34
N MET A 81 15.99 4.72 10.43
CA MET A 81 15.01 4.97 9.36
C MET A 81 15.70 5.17 8.00
N PRO A 82 16.50 4.19 7.53
CA PRO A 82 17.21 4.27 6.24
C PRO A 82 16.24 4.54 5.07
N PHE A 83 15.12 3.82 5.03
CA PHE A 83 14.13 3.94 3.97
C PHE A 83 13.54 5.35 3.84
N LEU A 84 13.24 6.03 4.96
CA LEU A 84 12.72 7.40 4.91
C LEU A 84 13.81 8.38 4.47
N ARG A 85 15.03 8.22 4.98
CA ARG A 85 16.18 9.05 4.58
C ARG A 85 16.36 9.02 3.06
N ASP A 86 16.38 7.83 2.48
CA ASP A 86 16.60 7.63 1.05
C ASP A 86 15.46 8.24 0.21
N ASN A 87 14.20 8.08 0.67
CA ASN A 87 13.05 8.65 -0.04
C ASN A 87 13.01 10.17 0.00
N VAL A 88 13.36 10.80 1.14
CA VAL A 88 13.43 12.26 1.26
C VAL A 88 14.56 12.84 0.40
N GLN A 89 15.65 12.11 0.20
CA GLN A 89 16.72 12.54 -0.70
C GLN A 89 16.34 12.37 -2.18
N LYS A 90 15.45 11.42 -2.48
CA LYS A 90 15.07 11.05 -3.84
C LYS A 90 13.94 11.90 -4.43
N TYR A 91 12.97 12.32 -3.61
CA TYR A 91 11.76 13.04 -4.03
C TYR A 91 11.69 14.42 -3.41
#